data_AF-A0A4U2EG71-F1
#
_entry.id   AF-A0A4U2EG71-F1
#
_cell.length_a   1.000
_cell.length_b   1.000
_cell.length_c   1.000
_cell.angle_alpha   90.00
_cell.angle_beta   90.00
_cell.angle_gamma   90.00
#
_symmetry.space_group_name_H-M   'P 1'
#
loop_
_entity.id
_entity.type
_entity.pdbx_description
1 polymer ?
#
loop_
_entity_poly.entity_id
_entity_poly.type
_entity_poly.pdbx_seq_one_letter_code
_entity_poly.pdbx_strand_id
1 'polypeptide(L)'
;FLWFIFTAWMLAIQYADYPFDNHKIKFDDMRNILKQKQGKTYSFGALVSVFTTIPILNLIVVPVAVCGATAMWVVEFKEQALNSRR
;
A
#
# COMPACT_ATOMS: atom_id res chain seq x y z
N PHE A 1 3.61 16.48 -11.97
CA PHE A 1 4.34 15.20 -11.79
C PHE A 1 4.57 14.87 -10.31
N LEU A 2 5.21 15.75 -9.52
CA LEU A 2 5.40 15.52 -8.07
C LEU A 2 4.09 15.27 -7.30
N TRP A 3 3.03 16.01 -7.61
CA TRP A 3 1.71 15.80 -7.02
C TRP A 3 1.19 14.36 -7.23
N PHE A 4 1.32 13.83 -8.45
CA PHE A 4 0.88 12.47 -8.76
C PHE A 4 1.66 11.41 -7.98
N ILE A 5 2.98 11.57 -7.88
CA ILE A 5 3.84 10.65 -7.10
C ILE A 5 3.45 10.68 -5.62
N PHE A 6 3.19 11.87 -5.09
CA PHE A 6 2.74 12.04 -3.72
C PHE A 6 1.37 11.40 -3.47
N THR A 7 0.39 11.63 -4.36
CA THR A 7 -0.93 11.01 -4.27
C THR A 7 -0.86 9.49 -4.38
N ALA A 8 -0.04 8.95 -5.29
CA ALA A 8 0.20 7.52 -5.43
C ALA A 8 0.77 6.93 -4.13
N TRP A 9 1.76 7.59 -3.51
CA TRP A 9 2.32 7.16 -2.23
C TRP A 9 1.28 7.18 -1.10
N MET A 10 0.48 8.24 -1.01
CA MET A 10 -0.59 8.35 -0.02
C MET A 10 -1.63 7.25 -0.18
N LEU A 11 -2.06 6.95 -1.42
CA LEU A 11 -2.98 5.84 -1.71
C LEU A 11 -2.36 4.48 -1.31
N ALA A 12 -1.08 4.27 -1.62
CA ALA A 12 -0.39 3.05 -1.24
C ALA A 12 -0.36 2.86 0.28
N ILE A 13 -0.07 3.92 1.05
CA ILE A 13 -0.15 3.90 2.51
C ILE A 13 -1.57 3.58 2.95
N GLN A 14 -2.59 4.30 2.45
CA GLN A 14 -3.99 4.12 2.84
C GLN A 14 -4.46 2.67 2.74
N TYR A 15 -4.13 1.99 1.64
CA TYR A 15 -4.55 0.60 1.42
C TYR A 15 -3.62 -0.42 2.09
N ALA A 16 -2.33 -0.12 2.22
CA ALA A 16 -1.39 -0.97 2.95
C ALA A 16 -1.60 -0.89 4.47
N ASP A 17 -2.28 0.13 4.99
CA ASP A 17 -2.56 0.26 6.42
C ASP A 17 -3.43 -0.90 6.92
N TYR A 18 -4.43 -1.31 6.14
CA TYR A 18 -5.34 -2.42 6.47
C TYR A 18 -4.63 -3.73 6.90
N PRO A 19 -3.71 -4.32 6.11
CA PRO A 19 -3.01 -5.54 6.53
C PRO A 19 -2.03 -5.33 7.68
N PHE A 20 -1.40 -4.15 7.80
CA PHE A 20 -0.47 -3.84 8.91
C PHE A 20 -1.23 -3.64 10.24
N ASP A 21 -2.37 -2.95 10.20
CA ASP A 21 -3.27 -2.75 11.34
C ASP A 21 -3.91 -4.06 11.80
N ASN A 22 -4.26 -4.95 10.87
CA ASN A 22 -4.71 -6.31 11.22
C ASN A 22 -3.68 -7.06 12.08
N HIS A 23 -2.40 -6.79 11.86
CA HIS A 23 -1.33 -7.35 12.67
C HIS A 23 -0.95 -6.45 13.84
N LYS A 24 -1.62 -5.31 14.10
CA LYS A 24 -1.34 -4.33 15.16
C LYS A 24 0.10 -3.80 15.12
N ILE A 25 0.63 -3.55 13.93
CA ILE A 25 1.94 -2.92 13.76
C ILE A 25 1.77 -1.40 13.91
N LYS A 26 2.70 -0.72 14.58
CA LYS A 26 2.60 0.73 14.74
C LYS A 26 2.77 1.41 13.39
N PHE A 27 2.05 2.51 13.18
CA PHE A 27 2.12 3.30 11.95
C PHE A 27 3.54 3.75 11.59
N ASP A 28 4.38 4.12 12.58
CA ASP A 28 5.77 4.49 12.33
C ASP A 28 6.60 3.33 11.76
N ASP A 29 6.38 2.11 12.25
CA ASP A 29 7.07 0.91 11.75
C ASP A 29 6.60 0.57 10.34
N MET A 30 5.28 0.64 10.09
CA MET A 30 4.72 0.47 8.74
C MET A 30 5.33 1.47 7.76
N ARG A 31 5.35 2.76 8.11
CA ARG A 31 5.92 3.81 7.26
C ARG A 31 7.39 3.55 6.96
N ASN A 32 8.16 3.08 7.94
CA ASN A 32 9.57 2.73 7.76
C ASN A 32 9.74 1.51 6.84
N ILE A 33 8.93 0.47 7.00
CA ILE A 33 8.93 -0.72 6.14
C ILE A 33 8.58 -0.36 4.70
N LEU A 34 7.53 0.44 4.49
CA LEU A 34 7.14 0.93 3.17
C LEU A 34 8.22 1.83 2.56
N LYS A 35 8.90 2.64 3.38
CA LYS A 35 10.06 3.45 2.96
C LYS A 35 11.28 2.61 2.59
N GLN A 36 11.42 1.39 3.09
CA GLN A 36 12.51 0.51 2.65
C GLN A 36 12.22 -0.11 1.27
N LYS A 37 10.94 -0.35 0.94
CA LYS A 37 10.53 -0.87 -0.38
C LYS A 37 9.76 0.16 -1.20
N GLN A 38 10.31 1.38 -1.33
CA GLN A 38 9.64 2.49 -2.02
C GLN A 38 9.19 2.12 -3.44
N GLY A 39 10.03 1.41 -4.21
CA GLY A 39 9.70 1.04 -5.59
C GLY A 39 8.40 0.24 -5.71
N LYS A 40 8.18 -0.73 -4.82
CA LYS A 40 6.96 -1.56 -4.80
C LYS A 40 5.76 -0.74 -4.37
N THR A 41 5.89 0.02 -3.28
CA THR A 41 4.83 0.89 -2.76
C THR A 41 4.39 1.95 -3.77
N TYR A 42 5.33 2.61 -4.46
CA TYR A 42 5.02 3.57 -5.51
C TYR A 42 4.36 2.92 -6.72
N SER A 43 4.82 1.73 -7.16
CA SER A 43 4.20 1.03 -8.29
C SER A 43 2.75 0.63 -8.01
N PHE A 44 2.47 0.15 -6.79
CA PHE A 44 1.12 -0.16 -6.33
C PHE A 44 0.24 1.09 -6.27
N GLY A 45 0.73 2.15 -5.63
CA GLY A 45 0.02 3.42 -5.54
C GLY A 45 -0.26 4.08 -6.89
N ALA A 46 0.68 3.96 -7.83
CA ALA A 46 0.53 4.48 -9.18
C ALA A 46 -0.56 3.72 -9.96
N LEU A 47 -0.60 2.38 -9.85
CA LEU A 47 -1.66 1.57 -10.44
C LEU A 47 -3.04 1.94 -9.88
N VAL A 48 -3.15 2.05 -8.55
CA VAL A 48 -4.41 2.46 -7.89
C VAL A 48 -4.84 3.87 -8.35
N SER A 49 -3.90 4.82 -8.43
CA SER A 49 -4.14 6.19 -8.90
C SER A 49 -4.66 6.24 -10.36
N VAL A 50 -4.08 5.43 -11.24
CA VAL A 50 -4.54 5.29 -12.63
C VAL A 50 -5.95 4.69 -12.66
N PHE A 51 -6.23 3.66 -11.86
CA PHE A 51 -7.56 3.05 -11.81
C PHE A 51 -8.63 4.00 -11.26
N THR A 52 -8.31 4.85 -10.28
CA THR A 52 -9.23 5.91 -9.81
C THR A 52 -9.56 6.94 -10.89
N THR A 53 -8.71 7.11 -11.90
CA THR A 53 -8.95 8.05 -13.01
C THR A 53 -10.03 7.53 -13.97
N ILE A 54 -10.30 6.22 -13.97
CA ILE A 54 -11.31 5.59 -14.82
C ILE A 54 -12.62 5.48 -14.03
N PRO A 55 -13.71 6.18 -14.42
CA PRO A 55 -14.94 6.27 -13.63
C PRO A 55 -15.59 4.92 -13.29
N ILE A 56 -15.55 3.97 -14.23
CA ILE A 56 -16.11 2.62 -14.05
C ILE A 56 -15.28 1.82 -13.04
N LEU A 57 -13.96 1.91 -13.10
CA LEU A 57 -13.06 1.20 -12.19
C LEU A 57 -13.08 1.81 -10.78
N ASN A 58 -13.32 3.11 -10.66
CA ASN A 58 -13.39 3.79 -9.37
C ASN A 58 -14.46 3.18 -8.44
N LEU A 59 -15.56 2.64 -8.99
CA LEU A 59 -16.60 1.96 -8.20
C LEU A 59 -16.09 0.69 -7.50
N ILE A 60 -15.09 0.01 -8.09
CA ILE A 60 -14.51 -1.24 -7.56
C ILE A 60 -13.07 -1.07 -7.09
N VAL A 61 -12.53 0.16 -7.14
CA VAL A 61 -11.10 0.39 -6.86
C VAL A 61 -10.77 0.09 -5.40
N VAL A 62 -11.71 0.35 -4.49
CA VAL A 62 -11.53 0.10 -3.05
C VAL A 62 -11.31 -1.39 -2.77
N PRO A 63 -12.22 -2.33 -3.13
CA PRO A 63 -11.98 -3.74 -2.88
C PRO A 63 -10.77 -4.29 -3.65
N VAL A 64 -10.54 -3.84 -4.89
CA VAL A 64 -9.37 -4.26 -5.69
C VAL A 64 -8.07 -3.80 -5.04
N ALA A 65 -7.99 -2.56 -4.56
CA ALA A 65 -6.82 -2.04 -3.87
C ALA A 65 -6.58 -2.76 -2.54
N VAL A 66 -7.63 -3.09 -1.77
CA VAL A 66 -7.49 -3.87 -0.53
C VAL A 66 -6.95 -5.28 -0.81
N CYS A 67 -7.47 -5.97 -1.84
CA CYS A 67 -6.95 -7.27 -2.27
C CYS A 67 -5.49 -7.16 -2.74
N GLY A 68 -5.16 -6.16 -3.55
CA GLY A 68 -3.81 -5.93 -4.05
C GLY A 68 -2.81 -5.59 -2.94
N ALA A 69 -3.20 -4.75 -1.98
CA ALA A 69 -2.38 -4.41 -0.82
C ALA A 69 -2.14 -5.64 0.06
N THR A 70 -3.15 -6.49 0.23
CA THR A 70 -3.02 -7.75 0.99
C THR A 70 -2.11 -8.75 0.28
N ALA A 71 -2.21 -8.88 -1.05
CA ALA A 71 -1.31 -9.70 -1.84
C ALA A 71 0.15 -9.20 -1.75
N MET A 72 0.33 -7.88 -1.88
CA MET A 72 1.64 -7.24 -1.72
C MET A 72 2.20 -7.47 -0.30
N TRP A 73 1.37 -7.39 0.73
CA TRP A 73 1.74 -7.69 2.10
C TRP A 73 2.26 -9.13 2.25
N VAL A 74 1.52 -10.13 1.75
CA VAL A 74 1.88 -11.55 1.87
C VAL A 74 3.20 -11.87 1.17
N VAL A 75 3.43 -11.28 -0.01
CA VAL A 75 4.62 -11.57 -0.83
C VAL A 75 5.85 -10.80 -0.37
N GLU A 76 5.72 -9.52 -0.02
CA GLU A 76 6.87 -8.61 0.12
C GLU A 76 7.14 -8.15 1.55
N PHE A 77 6.12 -8.06 2.41
CA PHE A 77 6.21 -7.38 3.70
C PHE A 77 6.02 -8.28 4.91
N LYS A 78 5.34 -9.42 4.77
CA LYS A 78 4.99 -10.32 5.87
C LYS A 78 6.22 -10.76 6.68
N GLU A 79 7.27 -11.25 6.04
CA GLU A 79 8.47 -11.71 6.77
C GLU A 79 9.18 -10.57 7.48
N GLN A 80 9.34 -9.42 6.80
CA GLN A 80 10.03 -8.26 7.34
C GLN A 80 9.28 -7.64 8.52
N ALA A 81 7.96 -7.54 8.41
CA ALA A 81 7.09 -6.97 9.43
C ALA A 81 6.95 -7.89 10.65
N LEU A 82 6.94 -9.22 10.46
CA LEU A 82 6.96 -10.19 11.55
C LEU A 82 8.33 -10.27 12.24
N ASN A 83 9.44 -10.16 11.50
CA ASN A 83 10.77 -10.12 12.09
C ASN A 83 11.02 -8.86 12.91
N SER A 84 10.43 -7.72 12.54
CA SER A 84 10.50 -6.48 13.32
C SER A 84 9.76 -6.53 14.67
N ARG A 85 8.96 -7.57 14.91
CA ARG A 85 8.24 -7.82 16.18
C ARG A 85 8.95 -8.75 17.15
N ARG A 86 10.01 -9.44 16.70
CA ARG A 86 10.83 -10.32 17.52
C ARG A 86 11.91 -9.52 18.23
#